data_AF-A0A924IA00-F1
#
_entry.id   AF-A0A924IA00-F1
#
_cell.length_a   1.000
_cell.length_b   1.000
_cell.length_c   1.000
_cell.angle_alpha   90.00
_cell.angle_beta   90.00
_cell.angle_gamma   90.00
#
_symmetry.space_group_name_H-M   'P 1'
#
loop_
_entity.id
_entity.type
_entity.pdbx_description
1 polymer ?
#
loop_
_entity_poly.entity_id
_entity_poly.type
_entity_poly.pdbx_seq_one_letter_code
_entity_poly.pdbx_strand_id
1 'polypeptide(L)'
;MMRKNGETQAPNQEIEALDEGPIEPCEHMTNQINSLADGTLHGVIKHFTRFHAWHCGKCSPALRRLIALRTRVITLRQLPRDAERNLLPVARYSALKKAMDALESGEESSNG
;
A
#
# COMPACT_ATOMS: atom_id res chain seq x y z
N MET A 1 15.04 41.54 18.15
CA MET A 1 15.80 40.53 17.37
C MET A 1 14.84 39.42 16.98
N MET A 2 14.83 39.10 15.68
CA MET A 2 13.77 38.37 14.97
C MET A 2 13.80 36.85 15.22
N ARG A 3 12.60 36.25 15.16
CA ARG A 3 12.31 34.81 15.26
C ARG A 3 12.99 34.07 14.10
N LYS A 4 13.80 33.05 14.38
CA LYS A 4 14.29 32.11 13.35
C LYS A 4 13.25 31.01 13.18
N ASN A 5 12.74 30.92 11.96
CA ASN A 5 11.70 30.00 11.52
C ASN A 5 12.19 28.55 11.61
N GLY A 6 11.36 27.69 12.20
CA GLY A 6 11.49 26.25 12.06
C GLY A 6 10.97 25.82 10.69
N GLU A 7 11.89 25.52 9.78
CA GLU A 7 11.57 24.82 8.55
C GLU A 7 11.40 23.34 8.87
N THR A 8 10.15 22.92 9.06
CA THR A 8 9.78 21.51 9.07
C THR A 8 9.92 20.99 7.65
N GLN A 9 11.10 20.45 7.33
CA GLN A 9 11.36 19.78 6.07
C GLN A 9 10.47 18.54 5.99
N ALA A 10 9.40 18.61 5.19
CA ALA A 10 8.56 17.46 4.92
C ALA A 10 9.42 16.37 4.27
N PRO A 11 9.38 15.11 4.77
CA PRO A 11 10.14 14.03 4.17
C PRO A 11 9.61 13.79 2.76
N ASN A 12 10.36 14.29 1.78
CA ASN A 12 10.19 14.03 0.36
C ASN A 12 10.68 12.59 0.08
N GLN A 13 10.04 11.60 0.72
CA GLN A 13 10.24 10.21 0.36
C GLN A 13 9.51 9.99 -0.95
N GLU A 14 10.28 10.04 -2.03
CA GLU A 14 9.93 9.39 -3.29
C GLU A 14 9.31 8.05 -2.94
N ILE A 15 7.99 7.94 -3.11
CA ILE A 15 7.32 6.65 -3.08
C ILE A 15 7.87 5.94 -4.31
N GLU A 16 8.97 5.21 -4.15
CA GLU A 16 9.58 4.41 -5.22
C GLU A 16 8.44 3.69 -5.93
N ALA A 17 8.35 3.93 -7.25
CA ALA A 17 7.34 3.31 -8.07
C ALA A 17 7.46 1.80 -7.86
N LEU A 18 6.43 1.22 -7.22
CA LEU A 18 6.33 -0.22 -7.08
C LEU A 18 6.34 -0.76 -8.51
N ASP A 19 7.32 -1.61 -8.82
CA ASP A 19 7.31 -2.39 -10.05
C ASP A 19 5.94 -3.10 -10.15
N GLU A 20 5.11 -2.66 -11.11
CA GLU A 20 3.67 -2.94 -11.21
C GLU A 20 3.36 -4.40 -11.61
N GLY A 21 4.38 -5.26 -11.66
CA GLY A 21 4.22 -6.67 -11.98
C GLY A 21 3.37 -7.44 -10.96
N PRO A 22 2.76 -8.56 -11.39
CA PRO A 22 1.89 -9.37 -10.54
C PRO A 22 2.62 -9.91 -9.31
N ILE A 23 1.95 -9.93 -8.16
CA ILE A 23 2.47 -10.50 -6.91
C ILE A 23 2.12 -11.99 -6.88
N GLU A 24 3.06 -12.85 -7.27
CA GLU A 24 2.85 -14.29 -7.39
C GLU A 24 3.85 -15.09 -6.54
N PRO A 25 3.58 -15.31 -5.23
CA PRO A 25 4.32 -16.28 -4.45
C PRO A 25 4.04 -17.71 -4.94
N CYS A 26 4.84 -18.68 -4.48
CA CYS A 26 4.49 -20.09 -4.65
C CYS A 26 3.14 -20.39 -3.99
N GLU A 27 2.29 -21.18 -4.64
CA GLU A 27 0.93 -21.48 -4.16
C GLU A 27 0.91 -21.98 -2.70
N HIS A 28 1.78 -22.94 -2.37
CA HIS A 28 1.91 -23.51 -1.02
C HIS A 28 2.46 -22.55 0.05
N MET A 29 3.02 -21.41 -0.36
CA MET A 29 3.60 -20.39 0.54
C MET A 29 2.73 -19.13 0.62
N THR A 30 1.62 -19.04 -0.12
CA THR A 30 0.82 -17.82 -0.22
C THR A 30 0.42 -17.26 1.14
N ASN A 31 -0.14 -18.11 2.00
CA ASN A 31 -0.59 -17.70 3.33
C ASN A 31 0.57 -17.24 4.21
N GLN A 32 1.68 -17.98 4.21
CA GLN A 32 2.84 -17.67 5.03
C GLN A 32 3.53 -16.40 4.55
N ILE A 33 3.63 -16.16 3.24
CA ILE A 33 4.21 -14.93 2.69
C ILE A 33 3.34 -13.71 3.04
N ASN A 34 2.01 -13.84 2.95
CA ASN A 34 1.09 -12.79 3.39
C ASN A 34 1.25 -12.48 4.89
N SER A 35 1.21 -13.51 5.75
CA SER A 35 1.42 -13.35 7.19
C SER A 35 2.82 -12.85 7.55
N LEU A 36 3.82 -13.16 6.73
CA LEU A 36 5.17 -12.65 6.94
C LEU A 36 5.25 -11.15 6.59
N ALA A 37 4.58 -10.72 5.52
CA ALA A 37 4.54 -9.33 5.07
C ALA A 37 3.72 -8.43 6.03
N ASP A 38 2.59 -8.93 6.54
CA ASP A 38 1.75 -8.23 7.53
C ASP A 38 2.30 -8.34 8.97
N GLY A 39 3.35 -9.13 9.19
CA GLY A 39 4.05 -9.26 10.46
C GLY A 39 3.31 -10.11 11.50
N THR A 40 2.23 -10.79 11.13
CA THR A 40 1.48 -11.72 11.99
C THR A 40 2.10 -13.11 12.07
N LEU A 41 3.11 -13.41 11.25
CA LEU A 41 3.82 -14.68 11.31
C LEU A 41 4.87 -14.71 12.42
N HIS A 42 4.79 -15.72 13.29
CA HIS A 42 5.63 -15.88 14.47
C HIS A 42 6.27 -17.28 14.57
N GLY A 43 7.18 -17.43 15.52
CA GLY A 43 7.81 -18.72 15.85
C GLY A 43 8.66 -19.33 14.72
N VAL A 44 8.77 -20.65 14.72
CA VAL A 44 9.61 -21.42 13.77
C VAL A 44 9.15 -21.21 12.32
N ILE A 45 7.85 -21.13 12.09
CA ILE A 45 7.27 -20.95 10.74
C ILE A 45 7.75 -19.63 10.11
N LYS A 46 7.93 -18.56 10.92
CA LYS A 46 8.51 -17.30 10.45
C LYS A 46 9.91 -17.49 9.89
N HIS A 47 10.77 -18.22 10.60
CA HIS A 47 12.14 -18.46 10.17
C HIS A 47 12.19 -19.32 8.91
N PHE A 48 11.39 -20.39 8.86
CA PHE A 48 11.25 -21.23 7.68
C PHE A 48 10.79 -20.43 6.45
N THR A 49 9.75 -19.61 6.62
CA THR A 49 9.18 -18.80 5.53
C THR A 49 10.19 -17.77 5.01
N ARG A 50 10.95 -17.14 5.92
CA ARG A 50 12.05 -16.22 5.54
C ARG A 50 13.13 -16.93 4.74
N PHE A 51 13.54 -18.12 5.19
CA PHE A 51 14.52 -18.93 4.49
C PHE A 51 14.03 -19.29 3.08
N HIS A 52 12.79 -19.77 2.94
CA HIS A 52 12.21 -20.05 1.63
C HIS A 52 12.17 -18.80 0.74
N ALA A 53 11.68 -17.68 1.27
CA ALA A 53 11.59 -16.42 0.51
C ALA A 53 12.96 -15.89 0.06
N TRP A 54 14.04 -16.22 0.78
CA TRP A 54 15.39 -15.82 0.40
C TRP A 54 15.91 -16.61 -0.81
N HIS A 55 15.58 -17.90 -0.90
CA HIS A 55 16.08 -18.78 -1.96
C HIS A 55 15.12 -18.96 -3.15
N CYS A 56 13.84 -18.64 -2.98
CA CYS A 56 12.83 -18.80 -4.03
C CYS A 56 12.68 -17.53 -4.87
N GLY A 57 12.89 -17.66 -6.19
CA GLY A 57 12.78 -16.57 -7.16
C GLY A 57 11.37 -15.97 -7.29
N LYS A 58 10.32 -16.68 -6.87
CA LYS A 58 8.93 -16.18 -6.84
C LYS A 58 8.59 -15.49 -5.51
N CYS A 59 8.92 -16.14 -4.39
CA CYS A 59 8.57 -15.62 -3.07
C CYS A 59 9.40 -14.41 -2.64
N SER A 60 10.66 -14.27 -3.11
CA SER A 60 11.51 -13.12 -2.80
C SER A 60 10.92 -11.79 -3.31
N PRO A 61 10.60 -11.64 -4.62
CA PRO A 61 10.00 -10.41 -5.12
C PRO A 61 8.59 -10.19 -4.56
N ALA A 62 7.79 -11.25 -4.42
CA ALA A 62 6.44 -11.14 -3.84
C ALA A 62 6.47 -10.55 -2.42
N LEU A 63 7.35 -11.05 -1.55
CA LEU A 63 7.49 -10.53 -0.19
C LEU A 63 7.92 -9.05 -0.17
N ARG A 64 8.89 -8.66 -1.01
CA ARG A 64 9.33 -7.25 -1.10
C ARG A 64 8.19 -6.34 -1.54
N ARG A 65 7.45 -6.73 -2.57
CA ARG A 65 6.30 -5.96 -3.08
C ARG A 65 5.19 -5.83 -2.03
N LEU A 66 4.87 -6.91 -1.31
CA LEU A 66 3.86 -6.86 -0.24
C LEU A 66 4.29 -5.96 0.92
N ILE A 67 5.57 -6.01 1.33
CA ILE A 67 6.09 -5.11 2.36
C ILE A 67 6.01 -3.65 1.90
N ALA A 68 6.41 -3.36 0.67
CA ALA A 68 6.38 -2.00 0.13
C ALA A 68 4.94 -1.48 -0.03
N LEU A 69 4.00 -2.32 -0.48
CA LEU A 69 2.57 -2.01 -0.52
C LEU A 69 2.03 -1.72 0.88
N ARG A 70 2.36 -2.55 1.87
CA ARG A 70 1.95 -2.33 3.26
C ARG A 70 2.48 -1.01 3.80
N THR A 71 3.77 -0.72 3.59
CA THR A 71 4.37 0.56 3.99
C THR A 71 3.61 1.71 3.36
N ARG A 72 3.32 1.66 2.06
CA ARG A 72 2.53 2.68 1.36
C ARG A 72 1.14 2.87 1.98
N VAL A 73 0.43 1.79 2.27
CA VAL A 73 -0.90 1.86 2.92
C VAL A 73 -0.81 2.48 4.32
N ILE A 74 0.20 2.12 5.11
CA ILE A 74 0.44 2.70 6.43
C ILE A 74 0.76 4.20 6.31
N THR A 75 1.65 4.57 5.40
CA THR A 75 2.01 5.97 5.12
C THR A 75 0.77 6.77 4.73
N LEU A 76 -0.03 6.25 3.79
CA LEU A 76 -1.28 6.91 3.36
C LEU A 76 -2.24 7.12 4.53
N ARG A 77 -2.39 6.11 5.41
CA ARG A 77 -3.24 6.21 6.60
C ARG A 77 -2.76 7.26 7.60
N GLN A 78 -1.45 7.55 7.65
CA GLN A 78 -0.85 8.51 8.58
C GLN A 78 -0.86 9.94 8.06
N LEU A 79 -1.17 10.16 6.77
CA LEU A 79 -1.23 11.50 6.22
C LEU A 79 -2.40 12.29 6.82
N PRO A 80 -2.20 13.59 7.14
CA PRO A 80 -3.32 14.48 7.45
C PRO A 80 -4.32 14.46 6.31
N ARG A 81 -5.63 14.37 6.60
CA ARG A 81 -6.70 14.35 5.58
C ARG A 81 -6.63 15.53 4.60
N ASP A 82 -6.04 16.65 5.02
CA ASP A 82 -5.86 17.83 4.17
C ASP A 82 -4.71 17.69 3.16
N ALA A 83 -3.70 16.86 3.46
CA ALA A 83 -2.61 16.53 2.53
C ALA A 83 -3.05 15.51 1.46
N GLU A 84 -4.03 14.68 1.79
CA GLU A 84 -4.62 13.67 0.90
C GLU A 84 -5.24 14.29 -0.37
N ARG A 85 -5.80 15.50 -0.25
CA ARG A 85 -6.37 16.27 -1.37
C ARG A 85 -5.34 16.70 -2.42
N ASN A 86 -4.06 16.81 -2.03
CA ASN A 86 -2.97 17.23 -2.92
C ASN A 86 -2.23 16.05 -3.57
N LEU A 87 -2.45 14.81 -3.11
CA LEU A 87 -1.75 13.62 -3.59
C LEU A 87 -2.45 12.90 -4.75
N LEU A 88 -3.77 13.11 -4.89
CA LEU A 88 -4.51 12.71 -6.07
C LEU A 88 -4.57 13.89 -7.04
N PRO A 89 -4.13 13.75 -8.30
CA PRO A 89 -4.45 14.74 -9.33
C PRO A 89 -5.95 15.02 -9.27
N VAL A 90 -6.35 16.29 -9.21
CA VAL A 90 -7.75 16.73 -8.99
C VAL A 90 -8.75 15.94 -9.84
N ALA A 91 -8.35 15.60 -11.08
CA ALA A 91 -9.11 14.75 -11.99
C ALA A 91 -9.45 13.36 -11.39
N ARG A 92 -8.47 12.64 -10.83
CA ARG A 92 -8.67 11.31 -10.22
C ARG A 92 -9.54 11.38 -8.97
N TYR A 93 -9.34 12.37 -8.11
CA TYR A 93 -10.17 12.54 -6.92
C TYR A 93 -11.64 12.82 -7.29
N SER A 94 -11.87 13.69 -8.28
CA SER A 94 -13.23 13.99 -8.75
C SER A 94 -13.93 12.78 -9.36
N ALA A 95 -13.20 11.92 -10.08
CA ALA A 95 -13.73 10.69 -10.65
C ALA A 95 -14.09 9.66 -9.55
N LEU A 96 -13.22 9.49 -8.56
CA LEU A 96 -13.47 8.60 -7.43
C LEU A 96 -14.69 9.08 -6.61
N LYS A 97 -14.75 10.38 -6.32
CA LYS A 97 -15.86 10.98 -5.60
C LYS A 97 -17.19 10.81 -6.34
N LYS A 98 -17.22 11.08 -7.66
CA LYS A 98 -18.41 10.82 -8.48
C LYS A 98 -18.86 9.36 -8.43
N ALA A 99 -17.92 8.42 -8.47
CA ALA A 99 -18.25 6.99 -8.41
C ALA A 99 -18.81 6.58 -7.04
N MET A 100 -18.29 7.15 -5.94
CA MET A 100 -18.83 6.91 -4.59
C MET A 100 -20.21 7.53 -4.41
N ASP A 101 -20.38 8.79 -4.84
CA ASP A 101 -21.66 9.50 -4.75
C ASP A 101 -22.76 8.76 -5.56
N ALA A 102 -22.42 8.19 -6.72
CA ALA A 102 -23.34 7.40 -7.54
C ALA A 102 -23.81 6.08 -6.88
N LEU A 103 -22.94 5.45 -6.08
CA LEU A 103 -23.30 4.25 -5.31
C LEU A 103 -24.18 4.60 -4.12
N GLU A 104 -23.92 5.72 -3.45
CA GLU A 104 -24.74 6.21 -2.33
C GLU A 104 -26.11 6.73 -2.78
N SER A 105 -26.19 7.35 -3.96
CA SER A 105 -27.46 7.85 -4.51
C SER A 105 -28.38 6.74 -5.02
N GLY A 106 -27.92 5.48 -5.03
CA GLY A 106 -28.77 4.35 -5.40
C GLY A 106 -29.37 4.52 -6.78
N GLU A 107 -28.59 4.98 -7.78
CA GLU A 107 -28.97 4.83 -9.18
C GLU A 107 -28.87 3.34 -9.53
N GLU A 108 -29.81 2.56 -9.00
CA GLU A 108 -30.26 1.32 -9.60
C GLU A 108 -30.67 1.68 -11.03
N SER A 109 -29.73 1.49 -11.94
CA SER A 109 -30.01 1.34 -13.36
C SER A 109 -30.91 0.14 -13.50
N SER A 110 -32.21 0.37 -13.31
CA SER A 110 -33.31 -0.41 -13.83
C SER A 110 -33.16 -0.43 -15.36
N ASN A 111 -32.31 -1.34 -15.83
CA ASN A 111 -32.35 -1.79 -17.22
C ASN A 111 -33.17 -3.07 -17.23
N GLY A 112 -34.39 -2.92 -17.72
CA GLY A 112 -35.29 -4.02 -18.07
C GLY A 112 -34.86 -4.78 -19.32
#